data_AF-A0A7W0YNK7-F1
#
_entry.id   AF-A0A7W0YNK7-F1
#
_cell.length_a   1.000
_cell.length_b   1.000
_cell.length_c   1.000
_cell.angle_alpha   90.00
_cell.angle_beta   90.00
_cell.angle_gamma   90.00
#
_symmetry.space_group_name_H-M   'P 1'
#
loop_
_entity.id
_entity.type
_entity.pdbx_description
1 polymer ?
#
loop_
_entity_poly.entity_id
_entity_poly.type
_entity_poly.pdbx_seq_one_letter_code
_entity_poly.pdbx_strand_id
1 'polypeptide(L)'
;MSHLDEGTLHAMLDGELELHEVREIQAHLGSCTACDTRLQSAKDVFGEADRLVASVQFPGDLRTPAPGSESVEAAPPVASAPVRRERGLELQDARVDTPQVMILPEENTWPERRRRLLVAGRWAALLAVAVGAGYIASEVRKGAEPAAANLERAPTAFVSPEETSPPDTLAASAGLSAASDSDVAENRPVTREEPAPRRQAAPPPAPEPRPRQPEAEA
;
A
#
# COMPACT_ATOMS: atom_id res chain seq x y z
N MET A 1 -1.23 -21.29 -16.13
CA MET A 1 -1.32 -20.76 -14.75
C MET A 1 -2.76 -20.38 -14.51
N SER A 2 -3.32 -20.72 -13.35
CA SER A 2 -4.60 -20.15 -12.90
C SER A 2 -4.50 -18.63 -12.90
N HIS A 3 -5.63 -17.94 -13.11
CA HIS A 3 -5.69 -16.48 -12.98
C HIS A 3 -5.18 -16.05 -11.60
N LEU A 4 -4.65 -14.84 -11.52
CA LEU A 4 -4.21 -14.26 -10.25
C LEU A 4 -5.42 -14.01 -9.34
N ASP A 5 -5.22 -14.27 -8.05
CA ASP A 5 -6.18 -13.93 -7.02
C ASP A 5 -6.19 -12.41 -6.79
N GLU A 6 -7.37 -11.89 -6.45
CA GLU A 6 -7.57 -10.46 -6.21
C GLU A 6 -6.70 -9.93 -5.08
N GLY A 7 -6.54 -10.72 -4.00
CA GLY A 7 -5.68 -10.37 -2.87
C GLY A 7 -4.21 -10.17 -3.27
N THR A 8 -3.73 -10.96 -4.24
CA THR A 8 -2.35 -10.83 -4.76
C THR A 8 -2.19 -9.56 -5.59
N LEU A 9 -3.21 -9.18 -6.36
CA LEU A 9 -3.18 -7.90 -7.10
C LEU A 9 -3.16 -6.70 -6.15
N HIS A 10 -3.95 -6.74 -5.07
CA HIS A 10 -3.94 -5.69 -4.04
C HIS A 10 -2.61 -5.62 -3.29
N ALA A 11 -2.07 -6.75 -2.83
CA ALA A 11 -0.76 -6.79 -2.19
C ALA A 11 0.33 -6.19 -3.11
N MET A 12 0.20 -6.35 -4.44
CA MET A 12 1.15 -5.78 -5.39
C MET A 12 1.04 -4.26 -5.44
N LEU A 13 -0.19 -3.73 -5.45
CA LEU A 13 -0.46 -2.29 -5.42
C LEU A 13 -0.06 -1.65 -4.08
N ASP A 14 -0.25 -2.38 -2.99
CA ASP A 14 0.16 -1.97 -1.65
C ASP A 14 1.68 -2.07 -1.45
N GLY A 15 2.40 -2.70 -2.38
CA GLY A 15 3.85 -2.88 -2.32
C GLY A 15 4.30 -3.85 -1.23
N GLU A 16 3.44 -4.80 -0.86
CA GLU A 16 3.69 -5.81 0.15
C GLU A 16 4.37 -7.08 -0.41
N LEU A 17 4.34 -7.29 -1.73
CA LEU A 17 5.05 -8.40 -2.38
C LEU A 17 6.55 -8.15 -2.51
N GLU A 18 7.32 -9.24 -2.52
CA GLU A 18 8.74 -9.19 -2.82
C GLU A 18 8.99 -8.88 -4.31
N LEU A 19 10.16 -8.29 -4.60
CA LEU A 19 10.55 -7.92 -5.97
C LEU A 19 10.56 -9.11 -6.95
N HIS A 20 10.80 -10.32 -6.46
CA HIS A 20 10.82 -11.51 -7.31
C HIS A 20 9.39 -11.92 -7.71
N GLU A 21 8.44 -11.90 -6.77
CA GLU A 21 7.03 -12.20 -7.01
C GLU A 21 6.39 -11.17 -7.95
N VAL A 22 6.72 -9.88 -7.76
CA VAL A 22 6.24 -8.81 -8.64
C VAL A 22 6.67 -9.04 -10.09
N ARG A 23 7.90 -9.53 -10.34
CA ARG A 23 8.37 -9.85 -11.70
C ARG A 23 7.61 -11.01 -12.32
N GLU A 24 7.32 -12.05 -11.55
CA GLU A 24 6.52 -13.19 -12.02
C GLU A 24 5.09 -12.79 -12.35
N ILE A 25 4.48 -11.97 -11.49
CA ILE A 25 3.13 -11.41 -11.71
C ILE A 25 3.12 -10.52 -12.96
N GLN A 26 4.11 -9.64 -13.14
CA GLN A 26 4.22 -8.81 -14.34
C GLN A 26 4.37 -9.64 -15.62
N ALA A 27 5.15 -10.72 -15.59
CA ALA A 27 5.26 -11.64 -16.72
C ALA A 27 3.91 -12.32 -17.03
N HIS A 28 3.14 -12.68 -15.99
CA HIS A 28 1.80 -13.22 -16.17
C HIS A 28 0.83 -12.20 -16.76
N LEU A 29 0.83 -10.96 -16.26
CA LEU A 29 -0.02 -9.87 -16.77
C LEU A 29 0.25 -9.60 -18.25
N GLY A 30 1.51 -9.65 -18.69
CA GLY A 30 1.88 -9.52 -20.10
C GLY A 30 1.36 -10.64 -21.02
N SER A 31 0.97 -11.78 -20.46
CA SER A 31 0.43 -12.93 -21.21
C SER A 31 -1.07 -13.17 -20.97
N CYS A 32 -1.69 -12.53 -19.99
CA CYS A 32 -3.08 -12.75 -19.59
C CYS A 32 -3.88 -11.45 -19.51
N THR A 33 -4.60 -11.14 -20.59
CA THR A 33 -5.44 -9.92 -20.71
C THR A 33 -6.55 -9.82 -19.66
N ALA A 34 -7.07 -10.96 -19.19
CA ALA A 34 -8.08 -10.98 -18.14
C ALA A 34 -7.54 -10.48 -16.80
N CYS A 35 -6.32 -10.89 -16.43
CA CYS A 35 -5.65 -10.42 -15.21
C CYS A 35 -5.24 -8.95 -15.34
N ASP A 36 -4.80 -8.54 -16.53
CA ASP A 36 -4.47 -7.13 -16.81
C ASP A 36 -5.69 -6.20 -16.69
N THR A 37 -6.83 -6.62 -17.23
CA THR A 37 -8.10 -5.88 -17.09
C THR A 37 -8.51 -5.73 -15.62
N ARG A 38 -8.35 -6.78 -14.81
CA ARG A 38 -8.61 -6.73 -13.36
C ARG A 38 -7.67 -5.76 -12.66
N LEU A 39 -6.37 -5.84 -12.94
CA LEU A 39 -5.40 -4.91 -12.37
C LEU A 39 -5.73 -3.45 -12.71
N GLN A 40 -6.15 -3.17 -13.95
CA GLN A 40 -6.55 -1.82 -14.33
C GLN A 40 -7.77 -1.36 -13.52
N SER A 41 -8.78 -2.21 -13.35
CA SER A 41 -9.94 -1.88 -12.51
C SER A 41 -9.58 -1.62 -11.05
N ALA A 42 -8.64 -2.39 -10.48
CA ALA A 42 -8.15 -2.18 -9.13
C ALA A 42 -7.38 -0.85 -8.99
N LYS A 43 -6.57 -0.49 -9.99
CA LYS A 43 -5.86 0.80 -10.05
C LYS A 43 -6.83 1.99 -10.13
N ASP A 44 -7.89 1.87 -10.91
CA ASP A 44 -8.90 2.93 -11.04
C ASP A 44 -9.60 3.19 -9.70
N VAL A 45 -9.95 2.12 -8.97
CA VAL A 45 -10.51 2.22 -7.60
C VAL A 45 -9.51 2.83 -6.63
N PHE A 46 -8.24 2.43 -6.69
CA PHE A 46 -7.19 2.99 -5.82
C PHE A 46 -7.00 4.50 -6.07
N GLY A 47 -6.98 4.92 -7.34
CA GLY A 47 -6.86 6.33 -7.70
C GLY A 47 -8.10 7.17 -7.36
N GLU A 48 -9.29 6.57 -7.33
CA GLU A 48 -10.49 7.24 -6.81
C GLU A 48 -10.44 7.36 -5.28
N ALA A 49 -10.01 6.31 -4.57
CA ALA A 49 -9.83 6.35 -3.13
C ALA A 49 -8.82 7.42 -2.71
N ASP A 50 -7.66 7.52 -3.38
CA ASP A 50 -6.67 8.57 -3.13
C ASP A 50 -7.25 9.98 -3.35
N ARG A 51 -8.07 10.16 -4.39
CA ARG A 51 -8.77 11.43 -4.65
C ARG A 51 -9.77 11.76 -3.54
N LEU A 52 -10.54 10.79 -3.08
CA LEU A 52 -11.47 10.97 -1.96
C LEU A 52 -10.72 11.31 -0.68
N VAL A 53 -9.64 10.60 -0.35
CA VAL A 53 -8.79 10.88 0.81
C VAL A 53 -8.19 12.28 0.75
N ALA A 54 -7.69 12.70 -0.42
CA ALA A 54 -7.17 14.06 -0.61
C ALA A 54 -8.25 15.15 -0.47
N SER A 55 -9.51 14.82 -0.75
CA SER A 55 -10.64 15.77 -0.62
C SER A 55 -11.13 15.94 0.83
N VAL A 56 -10.87 14.96 1.70
CA VAL A 56 -11.27 15.02 3.11
C VAL A 56 -10.36 16.00 3.85
N GLN A 57 -10.82 17.24 4.01
CA GLN A 57 -10.20 18.21 4.91
C GLN A 57 -10.48 17.79 6.35
N PHE A 58 -9.43 17.50 7.12
CA PHE A 58 -9.57 17.28 8.55
C PHE A 58 -9.70 18.64 9.26
N PRO A 59 -10.83 18.91 9.96
CA PRO A 59 -10.99 20.11 10.77
C PRO A 59 -10.04 20.02 11.98
N GLY A 60 -8.81 20.46 11.78
CA GLY A 60 -7.71 20.37 12.73
C GLY A 60 -6.41 20.97 12.18
N ASP A 61 -6.24 20.98 10.86
CA ASP A 61 -5.12 21.62 10.17
C ASP A 61 -5.29 23.13 9.91
N LEU A 62 -6.04 23.82 10.79
CA LEU A 62 -5.89 25.26 10.98
C LEU A 62 -4.56 25.58 11.71
N ARG A 63 -3.46 24.91 11.33
CA ARG A 63 -2.14 25.50 11.49
C ARG A 63 -2.10 26.62 10.47
N THR A 64 -2.50 27.80 10.92
CA THR A 64 -2.16 29.08 10.31
C THR A 64 -0.74 28.95 9.75
N PRO A 65 -0.53 29.02 8.41
CA PRO A 65 0.82 29.06 7.89
C PRO A 65 1.49 30.23 8.59
N ALA A 66 2.56 29.96 9.33
CA ALA A 66 3.31 31.03 9.97
C ALA A 66 3.66 32.06 8.88
N PRO A 67 3.20 33.32 8.98
CA PRO A 67 3.59 34.35 8.04
C PRO A 67 5.05 34.67 8.32
N GLY A 68 5.98 34.01 7.63
CA GLY A 68 7.39 34.16 7.97
C GLY A 68 8.40 33.31 7.20
N SER A 69 8.06 32.74 6.04
CA SER A 69 9.07 32.36 5.06
C SER A 69 8.96 33.31 3.86
N GLU A 70 9.25 34.57 4.13
CA GLU A 70 9.63 35.53 3.12
C GLU A 70 10.82 34.98 2.33
N SER A 71 10.66 34.98 1.01
CA SER A 71 11.69 35.30 0.02
C SER A 71 13.09 35.55 0.57
N VAL A 72 13.97 34.56 0.40
CA VAL A 72 15.37 34.82 0.05
C VAL A 72 15.46 34.45 -1.42
N GLU A 73 15.12 35.37 -2.32
CA GLU A 73 16.03 36.37 -2.89
C GLU A 73 16.82 35.79 -4.09
N ALA A 74 16.28 36.10 -5.27
CA ALA A 74 16.97 36.40 -6.52
C ALA A 74 18.15 35.53 -6.94
N ALA A 75 17.87 34.48 -7.72
CA ALA A 75 18.81 34.06 -8.75
C ALA A 75 18.77 35.09 -9.91
N PRO A 76 19.92 35.60 -10.38
CA PRO A 76 19.97 36.61 -11.43
C PRO A 76 19.53 36.04 -12.80
N PRO A 77 19.00 36.88 -13.71
CA PRO A 77 18.69 36.46 -15.07
C PRO A 77 19.98 36.15 -15.82
N VAL A 78 20.23 34.87 -16.11
CA VAL A 78 21.30 34.48 -17.03
C VAL A 78 20.89 34.94 -18.43
N ALA A 79 21.57 35.97 -18.90
CA ALA A 79 21.41 36.55 -20.22
C ALA A 79 21.62 35.48 -21.32
N SER A 80 20.62 35.36 -22.19
CA SER A 80 20.70 34.56 -23.40
C SER A 80 21.77 35.13 -24.35
N ALA A 81 22.85 34.38 -24.57
CA ALA A 81 23.80 34.67 -25.62
C ALA A 81 23.31 34.10 -26.97
N PRO A 82 23.31 34.89 -28.07
CA PRO A 82 22.97 34.39 -29.39
C PRO A 82 24.19 33.72 -30.04
N VAL A 83 24.24 32.38 -30.06
CA VAL A 83 25.25 31.66 -30.85
C VAL A 83 24.73 31.45 -32.28
N ARG A 84 25.15 32.41 -33.10
CA ARG A 84 25.48 32.37 -34.52
C ARG A 84 25.42 30.99 -35.22
N ARG A 85 24.54 30.89 -36.22
CA ARG A 85 24.60 29.94 -37.34
C ARG A 85 25.92 30.08 -38.09
N GLU A 86 26.66 28.97 -38.22
CA GLU A 86 27.51 28.67 -39.39
C GLU A 86 27.38 27.15 -39.64
N ARG A 87 26.53 26.72 -40.57
CA ARG A 87 26.93 26.21 -41.90
C ARG A 87 28.32 25.56 -41.91
N GLY A 88 28.35 24.28 -41.58
CA GLY A 88 29.37 23.33 -42.02
C GLY A 88 28.67 22.11 -42.60
N LEU A 89 28.53 22.09 -43.93
CA LEU A 89 28.22 20.90 -44.72
C LEU A 89 29.47 20.03 -44.69
N GLU A 90 29.49 18.96 -43.89
CA GLU A 90 30.48 17.89 -44.08
C GLU A 90 29.93 16.55 -43.57
N LEU A 91 29.41 15.77 -44.52
CA LEU A 91 29.82 14.40 -44.78
C LEU A 91 30.07 13.53 -43.53
N GLN A 92 29.00 13.00 -42.94
CA GLN A 92 29.06 11.81 -42.10
C GLN A 92 28.04 10.80 -42.62
N ASP A 93 28.46 10.15 -43.71
CA ASP A 93 27.86 8.94 -44.25
C ASP A 93 28.12 7.75 -43.31
N ALA A 94 27.12 6.87 -43.24
CA ALA A 94 27.18 5.50 -42.71
C ALA A 94 27.46 5.33 -41.21
N ARG A 95 26.59 5.86 -40.35
CA ARG A 95 26.39 5.30 -39.00
C ARG A 95 25.08 4.51 -38.98
N VAL A 96 25.23 3.20 -39.00
CA VAL A 96 24.19 2.17 -38.85
C VAL A 96 23.11 2.60 -37.87
N ASP A 97 21.88 2.71 -38.37
CA ASP A 97 20.62 2.81 -37.61
C ASP A 97 20.43 1.54 -36.77
N THR A 98 21.22 1.42 -35.71
CA THR A 98 20.80 0.64 -34.55
C THR A 98 19.89 1.59 -33.79
N PRO A 99 18.59 1.30 -33.57
CA PRO A 99 17.82 2.07 -32.62
C PRO A 99 18.55 1.95 -31.29
N GLN A 100 19.23 3.01 -30.90
CA GLN A 100 19.69 3.14 -29.53
C GLN A 100 18.40 3.18 -28.72
N VAL A 101 18.01 2.03 -28.19
CA VAL A 101 17.20 1.96 -26.98
C VAL A 101 18.07 2.66 -25.95
N MET A 102 17.95 3.98 -25.89
CA MET A 102 18.23 4.73 -24.69
C MET A 102 17.32 4.08 -23.67
N ILE A 103 17.88 3.13 -22.94
CA ILE A 103 17.49 2.86 -21.56
C ILE A 103 17.80 4.20 -20.88
N LEU A 104 16.89 5.17 -21.02
CA LEU A 104 16.72 6.17 -19.99
C LEU A 104 16.65 5.33 -18.72
N PRO A 105 17.57 5.51 -17.76
CA PRO A 105 17.34 4.98 -16.43
C PRO A 105 15.96 5.53 -16.07
N GLU A 106 14.96 4.65 -16.01
CA GLU A 106 13.67 5.01 -15.46
C GLU A 106 14.00 5.72 -14.17
N GLU A 107 13.69 7.01 -14.13
CA GLU A 107 14.08 7.92 -13.08
C GLU A 107 13.37 7.49 -11.80
N ASN A 108 14.07 6.58 -11.15
CA ASN A 108 13.56 5.72 -10.13
C ASN A 108 13.49 6.50 -8.82
N THR A 109 12.33 6.40 -8.18
CA THR A 109 12.15 6.27 -6.72
C THR A 109 12.25 7.48 -5.80
N TRP A 110 11.89 8.71 -6.18
CA TRP A 110 11.56 9.66 -5.10
C TRP A 110 10.37 9.16 -4.22
N PRO A 111 9.27 8.60 -4.80
CA PRO A 111 8.19 8.04 -3.99
C PRO A 111 8.54 6.70 -3.30
N GLU A 112 9.21 5.76 -3.97
CA GLU A 112 9.65 4.49 -3.34
C GLU A 112 10.61 4.69 -2.16
N ARG A 113 11.57 5.62 -2.29
CA ARG A 113 12.56 5.88 -1.23
C ARG A 113 11.89 6.50 -0.01
N ARG A 114 10.86 7.34 -0.23
CA ARG A 114 10.04 7.91 0.84
C ARG A 114 9.21 6.84 1.55
N ARG A 115 8.63 5.88 0.83
CA ARG A 115 7.90 4.75 1.44
C ARG A 115 8.81 3.89 2.32
N ARG A 116 10.02 3.56 1.85
CA ARG A 116 11.01 2.81 2.67
C ARG A 116 11.44 3.60 3.90
N LEU A 117 11.61 4.93 3.78
CA LEU A 117 11.92 5.79 4.92
C LEU A 117 10.78 5.86 5.95
N LEU A 118 9.52 5.86 5.51
CA LEU A 118 8.36 5.86 6.41
C LEU A 118 8.21 4.52 7.14
N VAL A 119 8.41 3.40 6.46
CA VAL A 119 8.38 2.07 7.08
C VAL A 119 9.56 1.92 8.06
N ALA A 120 10.77 2.35 7.69
CA ALA A 120 11.91 2.36 8.59
C ALA A 120 11.69 3.30 9.80
N GLY A 121 11.05 4.45 9.59
CA GLY A 121 10.68 5.39 10.64
C GLY A 121 9.73 4.80 11.68
N ARG A 122 8.75 3.98 11.26
CA ARG A 122 7.83 3.30 12.20
C ARG A 122 8.57 2.31 13.11
N TRP A 123 9.53 1.55 12.59
CA TRP A 123 10.35 0.66 13.41
C TRP A 123 11.26 1.42 14.38
N ALA A 124 11.86 2.53 13.94
CA ALA A 124 12.67 3.37 14.81
C ALA A 124 11.85 3.97 15.96
N ALA A 125 10.61 4.39 15.71
CA ALA A 125 9.71 4.89 16.75
C ALA A 125 9.34 3.80 17.78
N LEU A 126 9.05 2.57 17.33
CA LEU A 126 8.77 1.45 18.24
C LEU A 126 9.98 1.09 19.11
N LEU A 127 11.18 1.07 18.52
CA LEU A 127 12.42 0.86 19.28
C LEU A 127 12.66 1.97 20.30
N ALA A 128 12.42 3.24 19.92
CA ALA A 128 12.55 4.36 20.84
C ALA A 128 11.58 4.27 22.02
N VAL A 129 10.32 3.87 21.78
CA VAL A 129 9.33 3.65 22.86
C VAL A 129 9.76 2.49 23.76
N ALA A 130 10.22 1.36 23.20
CA ALA A 130 10.67 0.21 23.99
C ALA A 130 11.89 0.54 24.86
N VAL A 131 12.89 1.24 24.29
CA VAL A 131 14.07 1.68 25.02
C VAL A 131 13.72 2.74 26.08
N GLY A 132 12.85 3.69 25.75
CA GLY A 132 12.38 4.72 26.68
C GLY A 132 11.61 4.13 27.86
N ALA A 133 10.69 3.20 27.60
CA ALA A 133 9.94 2.49 28.66
C ALA A 133 10.88 1.67 29.56
N GLY A 134 11.87 0.98 28.97
CA GLY A 134 12.90 0.26 29.72
C GLY A 134 13.76 1.18 30.60
N TYR A 135 14.13 2.36 30.09
CA TYR A 135 14.91 3.35 30.84
C TYR A 135 14.14 3.88 32.05
N ILE A 136 12.85 4.24 31.88
CA ILE A 136 11.99 4.70 32.98
C ILE A 136 11.79 3.59 34.03
N ALA A 137 11.54 2.35 33.61
CA ALA A 137 11.42 1.22 34.54
C ALA A 137 12.71 0.95 35.32
N SER A 138 13.88 1.18 34.71
CA SER A 138 15.19 1.08 35.35
C SER A 138 15.37 2.10 36.47
N GLU A 139 14.99 3.36 36.25
CA GLU A 139 15.12 4.43 37.26
C GLU A 139 14.19 4.22 38.46
N VAL A 140 12.95 3.75 38.23
CA VAL A 140 12.02 3.40 39.32
C VAL A 140 12.61 2.29 40.20
N ARG A 141 13.33 1.33 39.62
CA ARG A 141 13.95 0.23 40.37
C ARG A 141 15.18 0.67 41.18
N LYS A 142 15.92 1.68 40.74
CA LYS A 142 17.04 2.26 41.49
C LYS A 142 16.60 3.15 42.65
N GLY A 143 15.45 3.82 42.51
CA GLY A 143 14.84 4.62 43.58
C GLY A 143 14.11 3.78 44.64
N ALA A 144 13.75 2.54 44.30
CA ALA A 144 13.18 1.59 45.24
C ALA A 144 14.29 0.82 45.99
N GLU A 145 15.11 1.54 46.77
CA GLU A 145 15.78 0.88 47.89
C GLU A 145 14.68 0.38 48.85
N PRO A 146 14.60 -0.93 49.11
CA PRO A 146 13.64 -1.43 50.07
C PRO A 146 14.04 -0.91 51.46
N ALA A 147 13.29 0.08 51.95
CA ALA A 147 13.28 0.50 53.36
C ALA A 147 12.68 -0.59 54.27
N ALA A 148 13.09 -1.84 54.07
CA ALA A 148 12.61 -3.02 54.76
C ALA A 148 13.80 -3.84 55.29
N ALA A 149 14.58 -3.22 56.17
CA ALA A 149 15.55 -3.92 57.02
C ALA A 149 15.57 -3.30 58.42
N ASN A 150 14.39 -3.09 59.02
CA ASN A 150 14.22 -2.88 60.46
C ASN A 150 12.77 -3.17 60.84
N LEU A 151 12.37 -4.43 60.70
CA LEU A 151 11.23 -4.94 61.45
C LEU A 151 11.65 -6.20 62.17
N GLU A 152 11.75 -6.01 63.47
CA GLU A 152 12.09 -6.99 64.48
C GLU A 152 11.32 -8.29 64.32
N ARG A 153 12.11 -9.35 64.45
CA ARG A 153 11.75 -10.68 64.89
C ARG A 153 10.61 -10.69 65.92
N ALA A 154 9.43 -11.16 65.52
CA ALA A 154 8.40 -11.66 66.41
C ALA A 154 8.17 -13.17 66.17
N PRO A 155 7.86 -13.95 67.22
CA PRO A 155 7.99 -15.40 67.21
C PRO A 155 6.83 -16.13 66.51
N THR A 156 7.20 -17.30 66.02
CA THR A 156 6.43 -18.39 65.43
C THR A 156 5.11 -18.69 66.14
N ALA A 157 3.99 -18.62 65.41
CA ALA A 157 2.78 -19.36 65.71
C ALA A 157 2.54 -20.39 64.60
N PHE A 158 2.85 -21.63 64.97
CA PHE A 158 2.62 -22.86 64.25
C PHE A 158 1.11 -23.07 64.05
N VAL A 159 0.64 -23.15 62.81
CA VAL A 159 -0.72 -23.63 62.49
C VAL A 159 -0.61 -24.74 61.47
N SER A 160 -1.24 -25.85 61.85
CA SER A 160 -1.16 -27.21 61.34
C SER A 160 -1.66 -27.37 59.90
N PRO A 161 -1.07 -28.28 59.10
CA PRO A 161 -1.61 -28.70 57.82
C PRO A 161 -2.46 -29.96 58.02
N GLU A 162 -3.79 -29.87 57.97
CA GLU A 162 -4.62 -31.06 57.79
C GLU A 162 -5.92 -30.69 57.06
N GLU A 163 -6.12 -31.36 55.91
CA GLU A 163 -7.36 -31.73 55.22
C GLU A 163 -8.52 -30.70 55.18
N THR A 164 -9.10 -30.38 54.02
CA THR A 164 -10.18 -31.19 53.43
C THR A 164 -10.57 -30.66 52.04
N SER A 165 -10.55 -31.57 51.06
CA SER A 165 -11.33 -31.77 49.82
C SER A 165 -11.98 -30.64 48.97
N PRO A 166 -12.08 -30.86 47.64
CA PRO A 166 -12.73 -29.98 46.67
C PRO A 166 -14.25 -30.24 46.57
N PRO A 167 -15.04 -29.30 46.01
CA PRO A 167 -16.29 -29.65 45.38
C PRO A 167 -16.25 -29.46 43.86
N ASP A 168 -16.64 -30.52 43.16
CA ASP A 168 -17.30 -30.48 41.87
C ASP A 168 -18.46 -29.48 41.88
N THR A 169 -18.64 -28.72 40.81
CA THR A 169 -19.93 -28.07 40.52
C THR A 169 -20.19 -28.10 39.02
N LEU A 170 -20.81 -29.20 38.58
CA LEU A 170 -21.60 -29.24 37.36
C LEU A 170 -23.05 -28.80 37.68
N ALA A 171 -23.67 -28.21 36.66
CA ALA A 171 -25.11 -28.06 36.42
C ALA A 171 -25.84 -26.79 36.92
N ALA A 172 -26.11 -25.94 35.92
CA ALA A 172 -27.45 -25.57 35.45
C ALA A 172 -28.30 -24.54 36.21
N SER A 173 -28.42 -23.36 35.58
CA SER A 173 -29.66 -22.58 35.41
C SER A 173 -29.36 -21.47 34.39
N ALA A 174 -29.79 -21.56 33.12
CA ALA A 174 -31.14 -21.36 32.62
C ALA A 174 -31.69 -19.93 32.82
N GLY A 175 -31.75 -19.18 31.72
CA GLY A 175 -32.92 -18.36 31.36
C GLY A 175 -32.85 -16.85 31.62
N LEU A 176 -32.74 -16.08 30.54
CA LEU A 176 -33.47 -14.84 30.18
C LEU A 176 -32.64 -14.13 29.08
N SER A 177 -32.82 -14.40 27.78
CA SER A 177 -33.90 -13.86 26.93
C SER A 177 -34.18 -12.37 27.16
N ALA A 178 -33.44 -11.54 26.43
CA ALA A 178 -33.93 -10.27 25.92
C ALA A 178 -33.66 -10.28 24.41
N ALA A 179 -34.75 -10.40 23.65
CA ALA A 179 -34.79 -10.35 22.21
C ALA A 179 -34.32 -8.98 21.72
N SER A 180 -33.44 -8.96 20.73
CA SER A 180 -33.33 -7.84 19.80
C SER A 180 -33.78 -8.36 18.45
N ASP A 181 -35.10 -8.28 18.29
CA ASP A 181 -35.84 -8.39 17.05
C ASP A 181 -35.39 -7.28 16.09
N SER A 182 -34.76 -7.64 14.98
CA SER A 182 -34.70 -6.84 13.76
C SER A 182 -34.45 -7.76 12.57
N ASP A 183 -35.28 -8.79 12.47
CA ASP A 183 -35.64 -9.42 11.20
C ASP A 183 -36.84 -8.66 10.63
N VAL A 184 -36.59 -7.54 9.94
CA VAL A 184 -37.56 -7.03 8.96
C VAL A 184 -37.31 -7.80 7.67
N ALA A 185 -38.10 -8.85 7.53
CA ALA A 185 -38.32 -9.55 6.29
C ALA A 185 -38.80 -8.57 5.21
N GLU A 186 -37.91 -8.12 4.34
CA GLU A 186 -38.28 -7.68 3.00
C GLU A 186 -38.10 -8.87 2.06
N ASN A 187 -39.09 -9.78 2.14
CA ASN A 187 -39.35 -10.80 1.15
C ASN A 187 -39.82 -10.11 -0.14
N ARG A 188 -38.88 -9.53 -0.88
CA ARG A 188 -39.12 -9.02 -2.22
C ARG A 188 -39.04 -10.21 -3.18
N PRO A 189 -40.08 -10.51 -3.98
CA PRO A 189 -39.98 -11.53 -5.00
C PRO A 189 -38.83 -11.13 -5.93
N VAL A 190 -37.80 -11.96 -6.00
CA VAL A 190 -36.76 -11.89 -7.01
C VAL A 190 -37.47 -12.08 -8.34
N THR A 191 -37.77 -10.97 -9.00
CA THR A 191 -38.11 -10.94 -10.41
C THR A 191 -36.95 -11.64 -11.10
N ARG A 192 -37.22 -12.86 -11.57
CA ARG A 192 -36.34 -13.62 -12.45
C ARG A 192 -36.12 -12.75 -13.69
N GLU A 193 -35.06 -11.96 -13.68
CA GLU A 193 -34.62 -11.20 -14.84
C GLU A 193 -34.40 -12.19 -15.97
N GLU A 194 -35.27 -12.06 -16.97
CA GLU A 194 -35.15 -12.71 -18.25
C GLU A 194 -33.75 -12.36 -18.79
N PRO A 195 -32.91 -13.36 -19.11
CA PRO A 195 -31.56 -13.10 -19.56
C PRO A 195 -31.63 -12.25 -20.82
N ALA A 196 -31.10 -11.03 -20.73
CA ALA A 196 -31.03 -10.09 -21.84
C ALA A 196 -30.50 -10.81 -23.09
N PRO A 197 -31.12 -10.60 -24.27
CA PRO A 197 -30.71 -11.27 -25.48
C PRO A 197 -29.23 -10.98 -25.71
N ARG A 198 -28.42 -12.05 -25.74
CA ARG A 198 -27.01 -12.02 -26.13
C ARG A 198 -26.91 -11.18 -27.40
N ARG A 199 -26.39 -9.95 -27.28
CA ARG A 199 -25.94 -9.17 -28.43
C ARG A 199 -24.88 -10.02 -29.11
N GLN A 200 -25.23 -10.63 -30.24
CA GLN A 200 -24.26 -11.25 -31.13
C GLN A 200 -23.25 -10.17 -31.46
N ALA A 201 -22.01 -10.37 -31.01
CA ALA A 201 -20.90 -9.52 -31.34
C ALA A 201 -20.84 -9.41 -32.87
N ALA A 202 -20.82 -8.18 -33.37
CA ALA A 202 -20.67 -7.94 -34.79
C ALA A 202 -19.43 -8.69 -35.31
N PRO A 203 -19.52 -9.39 -36.45
CA PRO A 203 -18.37 -10.08 -37.02
C PRO A 203 -17.24 -9.06 -37.23
N PRO A 204 -15.97 -9.44 -36.96
CA PRO A 204 -14.84 -8.54 -37.13
C PRO A 204 -14.79 -8.02 -38.57
N PRO A 205 -14.42 -6.74 -38.77
CA PRO A 205 -14.31 -6.16 -40.10
C PRO A 205 -13.34 -6.98 -40.95
N ALA A 206 -13.72 -7.21 -42.20
CA ALA A 206 -12.90 -7.95 -43.16
C ALA A 206 -11.50 -7.31 -43.27
N PRO A 207 -10.42 -8.12 -43.35
CA PRO A 207 -9.07 -7.58 -43.44
C PRO A 207 -8.93 -6.71 -44.69
N GLU A 208 -8.43 -5.49 -44.51
CA GLU A 208 -8.17 -4.58 -45.61
C GLU A 208 -7.20 -5.22 -46.61
N PRO A 209 -7.47 -5.08 -47.93
CA PRO A 209 -6.62 -5.64 -48.96
C PRO A 209 -5.24 -4.99 -48.91
N ARG A 210 -4.21 -5.81 -48.69
CA ARG A 210 -2.82 -5.35 -48.70
C ARG A 210 -2.50 -4.64 -50.02
N PRO A 211 -1.89 -3.44 -49.97
CA PRO A 211 -1.44 -2.76 -51.17
C PRO A 211 -0.43 -3.66 -51.91
N ARG A 212 -0.70 -3.92 -53.19
CA ARG A 212 0.20 -4.65 -54.08
C ARG A 212 1.51 -3.86 -54.16
N GLN A 213 2.61 -4.47 -53.72
CA GLN A 213 3.92 -3.90 -53.98
C GLN A 213 4.18 -3.94 -55.49
N PRO A 214 4.71 -2.86 -56.08
CA PRO A 214 5.12 -2.87 -57.48
C PRO A 214 6.29 -3.85 -57.62
N GLU A 215 6.09 -4.86 -58.46
CA GLU A 215 7.14 -5.77 -58.88
C GLU A 215 8.21 -4.93 -59.58
N ALA A 216 9.42 -4.92 -59.02
CA ALA A 216 10.56 -4.27 -59.61
C ALA A 216 10.92 -4.99 -60.91
N GLU A 217 10.74 -4.28 -62.03
CA GLU A 217 11.12 -4.72 -63.35
C GLU A 217 12.65 -4.60 -63.52
N ALA A 218 13.29 -5.75 -63.72
CA ALA A 218 14.59 -6.04 -64.34
C ALA A 218 15.88 -5.38 -63.78
#